data_AF-A0A0N4TDE1-F1
#
_entry.id   AF-A0A0N4TDE1-F1
#
_cell.length_a   1.000
_cell.length_b   1.000
_cell.length_c   1.000
_cell.angle_alpha   90.00
_cell.angle_beta   90.00
_cell.angle_gamma   90.00
#
_symmetry.space_group_name_H-M   'P 1'
#
loop_
_entity.id
_entity.type
_entity.pdbx_description
1 polymer ?
#
loop_
_entity_poly.entity_id
_entity_poly.type
_entity_poly.pdbx_seq_one_letter_code
_entity_poly.pdbx_strand_id
1 'polypeptide(L)'
;MQYLDDDPNFTATVAPIIKTQPSLFMKKQALLNGPPPDPSSNQMTPNDLLSLRTEIEKSRADYNEKKKSLQERMTEFRNEIESLKVVDRQSEHDRIHAANLQLGIDKYSTLRKSVPESYTYHIYKSGAGATKTRVQVFDGL
;
A
#
# COMPACT_ATOMS: atom_id res chain seq x y z
N MET A 1 -7.96 7.07 36.62
CA MET A 1 -7.88 5.89 35.74
C MET A 1 -8.92 4.90 36.26
N GLN A 2 -10.10 4.91 35.66
CA GLN A 2 -11.23 4.05 36.02
C GLN A 2 -11.65 3.39 34.71
N TYR A 3 -11.38 2.10 34.57
CA TYR A 3 -11.73 1.33 33.38
C TYR A 3 -13.21 0.95 33.50
N LEU A 4 -14.02 1.44 32.57
CA LEU A 4 -15.39 0.95 32.34
C LEU A 4 -15.30 -0.09 31.23
N ASP A 5 -15.35 -1.35 31.62
CA ASP A 5 -15.90 -2.43 30.81
C ASP A 5 -17.40 -2.14 30.60
N ASP A 6 -17.88 -2.27 29.37
CA ASP A 6 -19.23 -2.76 29.04
C ASP A 6 -19.40 -2.74 27.51
N ASP A 7 -19.22 -3.91 26.88
CA ASP A 7 -19.67 -4.20 25.51
C ASP A 7 -21.20 -4.42 25.52
N PRO A 8 -22.02 -3.59 24.86
CA PRO A 8 -23.42 -3.93 24.66
C PRO A 8 -23.59 -4.88 23.46
N ASN A 9 -23.72 -6.16 23.82
CA ASN A 9 -24.43 -7.21 23.09
C ASN A 9 -25.49 -6.66 22.11
N PHE A 10 -25.24 -6.78 20.81
CA PHE A 10 -26.16 -6.32 19.77
C PHE A 10 -27.29 -7.34 19.59
N THR A 11 -28.32 -7.28 20.44
CA THR A 11 -29.54 -8.07 20.26
C THR A 11 -30.40 -7.43 19.17
N ALA A 12 -30.23 -7.89 17.92
CA ALA A 12 -31.09 -7.47 16.82
C ALA A 12 -32.44 -8.21 16.88
N THR A 13 -33.48 -7.53 17.35
CA THR A 13 -34.88 -7.98 17.26
C THR A 13 -35.31 -7.98 15.78
N VAL A 14 -35.48 -9.17 15.20
CA VAL A 14 -35.96 -9.34 13.82
C VAL A 14 -37.49 -9.24 13.81
N ALA A 15 -38.02 -8.11 13.33
CA ALA A 15 -39.43 -7.98 12.95
C ALA A 15 -39.61 -8.46 11.49
N PRO A 16 -40.62 -9.29 11.17
CA PRO A 16 -40.87 -9.70 9.79
C PRO A 16 -41.53 -8.56 9.01
N ILE A 17 -40.76 -7.92 8.12
CA ILE A 17 -41.30 -6.99 7.12
C ILE A 17 -41.75 -7.83 5.93
N ILE A 18 -43.05 -8.17 5.87
CA ILE A 18 -43.67 -8.67 4.65
C ILE A 18 -43.81 -7.48 3.69
N LYS A 19 -42.78 -7.23 2.89
CA LYS A 19 -42.87 -6.33 1.74
C LYS A 19 -43.14 -7.17 0.51
N THR A 20 -44.40 -7.24 0.11
CA THR A 20 -44.85 -7.83 -1.15
C THR A 20 -44.10 -7.16 -2.30
N GLN A 21 -43.09 -7.86 -2.84
CA GLN A 21 -42.37 -7.47 -4.04
C GLN A 21 -43.31 -7.66 -5.25
N PRO A 22 -43.52 -6.64 -6.11
CA PRO A 22 -44.11 -6.90 -7.41
C PRO A 22 -43.18 -7.83 -8.19
N SER A 23 -43.74 -8.95 -8.66
CA SER A 23 -43.11 -9.99 -9.45
C SER A 23 -42.04 -9.46 -10.43
N LEU A 24 -40.77 -9.71 -10.11
CA LEU A 24 -39.61 -9.51 -11.00
C LEU A 24 -39.60 -10.51 -12.19
N PHE A 25 -40.56 -11.43 -12.26
CA PHE A 25 -40.59 -12.49 -13.25
C PHE A 25 -40.92 -11.99 -14.66
N MET A 26 -41.67 -10.89 -14.80
CA MET A 26 -42.07 -10.36 -16.10
C MET A 26 -40.96 -9.57 -16.81
N LYS A 27 -39.91 -9.12 -16.11
CA LYS A 27 -38.81 -8.34 -16.72
C LYS A 27 -37.71 -9.20 -17.34
N LYS A 28 -37.62 -10.50 -17.02
CA LYS A 28 -36.58 -11.39 -17.56
C LYS A 28 -36.89 -11.92 -18.97
N GLN A 29 -38.16 -11.98 -19.37
CA GLN A 29 -38.53 -12.55 -20.68
C GLN A 29 -38.20 -11.62 -21.86
N ALA A 30 -38.03 -10.32 -21.65
CA ALA A 30 -37.67 -9.37 -22.71
C ALA A 30 -36.16 -9.30 -23.02
N LEU A 31 -35.30 -9.87 -22.17
CA LEU A 31 -33.84 -9.86 -22.36
C LEU A 31 -33.31 -11.09 -23.11
N LEU A 32 -34.15 -12.08 -23.40
CA LEU A 32 -33.70 -13.33 -24.05
C LEU A 32 -33.63 -13.23 -25.58
N ASN A 33 -34.29 -12.24 -26.19
CA ASN A 33 -34.42 -12.09 -27.64
C ASN A 33 -33.74 -10.83 -28.22
N GLY A 34 -32.91 -10.14 -27.42
CA GLY A 34 -32.11 -9.02 -27.90
C GLY A 34 -30.84 -9.51 -28.60
N PRO A 35 -30.29 -8.76 -29.57
CA PRO A 35 -28.95 -9.05 -30.08
C PRO A 35 -27.97 -9.12 -28.89
N PRO A 36 -26.99 -10.05 -28.92
CA PRO A 36 -26.02 -10.18 -27.85
C PRO A 36 -25.36 -8.81 -27.59
N PRO A 37 -25.17 -8.43 -26.30
CA PRO A 37 -24.59 -7.14 -25.96
C PRO A 37 -23.25 -6.97 -26.69
N ASP A 38 -23.07 -5.81 -27.30
CA ASP A 38 -21.85 -5.50 -28.06
C ASP A 38 -20.63 -5.68 -27.12
N PRO A 39 -19.63 -6.50 -27.49
CA PRO A 39 -18.43 -6.69 -26.68
C PRO A 39 -17.67 -5.36 -26.43
N SER A 40 -17.90 -4.32 -27.23
CA SER A 40 -17.39 -2.97 -27.01
C SER A 40 -18.02 -2.24 -25.82
N SER A 41 -19.18 -2.68 -25.33
CA SER A 41 -19.91 -2.00 -24.25
C SER A 41 -19.22 -2.13 -22.89
N ASN A 42 -18.25 -3.05 -22.74
CA ASN A 42 -17.43 -3.21 -21.54
C ASN A 42 -16.00 -2.67 -21.69
N GLN A 43 -15.69 -2.02 -22.82
CA GLN A 43 -14.35 -1.46 -23.03
C GLN A 43 -14.26 -0.07 -22.41
N MET A 44 -13.21 0.17 -21.63
CA MET A 44 -12.87 1.51 -21.16
C MET A 44 -12.70 2.43 -22.36
N THR A 45 -13.41 3.55 -22.33
CA THR A 45 -13.25 4.57 -23.37
C THR A 45 -11.91 5.28 -23.20
N PRO A 46 -11.36 5.91 -24.25
CA PRO A 46 -10.16 6.74 -24.12
C PRO A 46 -10.27 7.82 -23.05
N ASN A 47 -11.48 8.35 -22.81
CA ASN A 47 -11.76 9.32 -21.75
C ASN A 47 -11.67 8.70 -20.36
N ASP A 48 -12.14 7.46 -20.18
CA ASP A 48 -12.00 6.74 -18.90
C ASP A 48 -10.52 6.51 -18.57
N LEU A 49 -9.71 6.17 -19.58
CA LEU A 49 -8.27 5.98 -19.42
C LEU A 49 -7.55 7.30 -19.08
N LEU A 50 -7.93 8.41 -19.71
CA LEU A 50 -7.37 9.73 -19.40
C LEU A 50 -7.73 10.18 -17.98
N SER A 51 -8.98 9.93 -17.57
CA SER A 51 -9.45 10.24 -16.23
C SER A 51 -8.68 9.44 -15.18
N LEU A 52 -8.51 8.13 -15.39
CA LEU A 52 -7.72 7.26 -14.52
C LEU A 52 -6.26 7.72 -14.42
N ARG A 53 -5.62 8.10 -15.53
CA ARG A 53 -4.25 8.64 -15.52
C ARG A 53 -4.14 9.90 -14.67
N THR A 54 -5.11 10.79 -14.78
CA THR A 54 -5.17 12.04 -14.02
C THR A 54 -5.35 11.76 -12.53
N GLU A 55 -6.21 10.81 -12.17
CA GLU A 55 -6.43 10.37 -10.78
C GLU A 55 -5.17 9.75 -10.18
N ILE A 56 -4.46 8.91 -10.93
CA ILE A 56 -3.18 8.32 -10.50
C ILE A 56 -2.15 9.43 -10.23
N GLU A 57 -2.03 10.41 -11.12
CA GLU A 57 -1.04 11.48 -10.95
C GLU A 57 -1.38 12.39 -9.76
N LYS A 58 -2.66 12.71 -9.58
CA LYS A 58 -3.13 13.42 -8.39
C LYS A 58 -2.78 12.64 -7.11
N SER A 59 -3.08 11.35 -7.08
CA SER A 59 -2.77 10.48 -5.93
C SER A 59 -1.27 10.44 -5.61
N ARG A 60 -0.42 10.41 -6.64
CA ARG A 60 1.05 10.48 -6.48
C ARG A 60 1.50 11.82 -5.91
N ALA A 61 0.96 12.93 -6.42
CA ALA A 61 1.27 14.26 -5.94
C ALA A 61 0.90 14.41 -4.45
N ASP A 62 -0.32 14.04 -4.07
CA ASP A 62 -0.80 14.10 -2.68
C ASP A 62 0.05 13.21 -1.75
N TYR A 63 0.43 12.02 -2.20
CA TYR A 63 1.32 11.13 -1.45
C TYR A 63 2.71 11.75 -1.25
N ASN A 64 3.28 12.34 -2.31
CA ASN A 64 4.60 12.96 -2.26
C ASN A 64 4.62 14.18 -1.33
N GLU A 65 3.57 15.00 -1.34
CA GLU A 65 3.42 16.12 -0.42
C GLU A 65 3.36 15.66 1.04
N LYS A 66 2.50 14.67 1.34
CA LYS A 66 2.41 14.08 2.69
C LYS A 66 3.74 13.47 3.14
N LYS A 67 4.41 12.75 2.25
CA LYS A 67 5.74 12.16 2.50
C LYS A 67 6.76 13.25 2.82
N LYS A 68 6.81 14.32 2.02
CA LYS A 68 7.72 15.46 2.23
C LYS A 68 7.47 16.12 3.57
N SER A 69 6.21 16.47 3.86
CA SER A 69 5.83 17.11 5.12
C SER A 69 6.16 16.24 6.35
N LEU A 70 6.00 14.92 6.27
CA LEU A 70 6.41 14.02 7.33
C LEU A 70 7.93 13.97 7.51
N GLN A 71 8.69 13.93 6.40
CA GLN A 71 10.15 13.93 6.44
C GLN A 71 10.70 15.22 7.06
N GLU A 72 10.09 16.37 6.75
CA GLU A 72 10.41 17.67 7.34
C GLU A 72 10.18 17.65 8.86
N ARG A 73 8.96 17.31 9.32
CA ARG A 73 8.65 17.21 10.76
C ARG A 73 9.58 16.26 11.51
N MET A 74 9.91 15.12 10.92
CA MET A 74 10.84 14.16 11.53
C MET A 74 12.27 14.69 11.60
N THR A 75 12.68 15.51 10.63
CA THR A 75 14.00 16.16 10.63
C THR A 75 14.06 17.27 11.66
N GLU A 76 13.02 18.08 11.76
CA GLU A 76 12.85 19.10 12.80
C GLU A 76 12.93 18.46 14.19
N PHE A 77 12.11 17.43 14.45
CA PHE A 77 12.12 16.73 15.73
C PHE A 77 13.49 16.14 16.09
N ARG A 78 14.20 15.54 15.11
CA ARG A 78 15.59 15.06 15.32
C ARG A 78 16.52 16.18 15.74
N ASN A 79 16.44 17.33 15.07
CA ASN A 79 17.29 18.47 15.38
C ASN A 79 16.98 19.07 16.77
N GLU A 80 15.69 19.12 17.15
CA GLU A 80 15.25 19.60 18.46
C GLU A 80 15.84 18.77 19.61
N ILE A 81 15.84 17.44 19.46
CA ILE A 81 16.32 16.53 20.50
C ILE A 81 17.85 16.29 20.46
N GLU A 82 18.55 16.72 19.40
CA GLU A 82 19.97 16.40 19.19
C GLU A 82 20.86 16.93 20.33
N SER A 83 20.56 18.12 20.85
CA SER A 83 21.30 18.71 21.98
C SER A 83 21.09 17.98 23.32
N LEU A 84 20.03 17.17 23.42
CA LEU A 84 19.68 16.41 24.62
C LEU A 84 20.24 14.98 24.60
N LYS A 85 20.93 14.58 23.53
CA LYS A 85 21.44 13.22 23.34
C LYS A 85 22.56 12.91 24.33
N VAL A 86 22.42 11.82 25.09
CA VAL A 86 23.47 11.27 25.96
C VAL A 86 24.30 10.28 25.16
N VAL A 87 25.46 10.71 24.67
CA VAL A 87 26.32 9.93 23.75
C VAL A 87 26.69 8.56 24.31
N ASP A 88 26.97 8.48 25.62
CA ASP A 88 27.35 7.22 26.27
C ASP A 88 26.24 6.17 26.33
N ARG A 89 24.98 6.57 26.06
CA ARG A 89 23.83 5.66 25.98
C ARG A 89 23.46 5.27 24.55
N GLN A 90 24.26 5.66 23.56
CA GLN A 90 24.00 5.33 22.17
C GLN A 90 24.17 3.83 21.92
N SER A 91 23.12 3.19 21.41
CA SER A 91 23.16 1.76 21.09
C SER A 91 23.98 1.49 19.84
N GLU A 92 24.29 0.21 19.62
CA GLU A 92 24.88 -0.26 18.37
C GLU A 92 23.95 0.00 17.16
N HIS A 93 22.65 -0.26 17.34
CA HIS A 93 21.64 -0.01 16.31
C HIS A 93 21.52 1.47 15.92
N ASP A 94 21.67 2.40 16.88
CA ASP A 94 21.67 3.84 16.58
C ASP A 94 22.86 4.22 15.68
N ARG A 95 24.03 3.61 15.92
CA ARG A 95 25.23 3.83 15.10
C ARG A 95 25.05 3.27 13.69
N ILE A 96 24.53 2.04 13.56
CA ILE A 96 24.16 1.47 12.25
C ILE A 96 23.16 2.38 11.53
N HIS A 97 22.11 2.84 12.23
CA HIS A 97 21.08 3.67 11.63
C HIS A 97 21.64 5.00 11.11
N ALA A 98 22.49 5.67 11.87
CA ALA A 98 23.16 6.90 11.45
C ALA A 98 24.03 6.67 10.20
N ALA A 99 24.79 5.58 10.16
CA ALA A 99 25.59 5.20 8.99
C ALA A 99 24.71 4.92 7.76
N ASN A 100 23.61 4.18 7.93
CA ASN A 100 22.66 3.90 6.86
C ASN A 100 22.03 5.19 6.31
N LEU A 101 21.64 6.14 7.18
CA LEU A 101 21.13 7.44 6.75
C LEU A 101 22.17 8.22 5.94
N GLN A 102 23.43 8.25 6.38
CA GLN A 102 24.51 8.94 5.67
C GLN A 102 24.78 8.35 4.28
N LEU A 103 24.60 7.03 4.13
CA LEU A 103 24.73 6.32 2.86
C LEU A 103 23.45 6.35 2.00
N GLY A 104 22.37 6.98 2.48
CA GLY A 104 21.08 7.00 1.80
C GLY A 104 20.41 5.61 1.70
N ILE A 105 20.72 4.72 2.63
CA ILE A 105 20.20 3.36 2.68
C ILE A 105 18.88 3.36 3.45
N ASP A 106 17.77 3.22 2.72
CA ASP A 106 16.45 2.93 3.27
C ASP A 106 16.09 1.44 3.11
N LYS A 107 15.09 0.97 3.88
CA LYS A 107 14.60 -0.43 3.86
C LYS A 107 14.36 -0.95 2.43
N TYR A 108 13.68 -0.18 1.60
CA TYR A 108 13.35 -0.58 0.23
C TYR A 108 14.54 -0.42 -0.71
N SER A 109 15.45 0.51 -0.48
CA SER A 109 16.72 0.60 -1.21
C SER A 109 17.58 -0.63 -0.95
N THR A 110 17.60 -1.16 0.27
CA THR A 110 18.29 -2.41 0.62
C THR A 110 17.61 -3.61 -0.02
N LEU A 111 16.27 -3.66 0.01
CA LEU A 111 15.51 -4.70 -0.68
C LEU A 111 15.71 -4.62 -2.21
N ARG A 112 15.78 -3.42 -2.77
CA ARG A 112 16.04 -3.20 -4.20
C ARG A 112 17.47 -3.50 -4.58
N LYS A 113 18.48 -3.10 -3.81
CA LYS A 113 19.88 -3.53 -4.03
C LYS A 113 20.05 -5.03 -3.86
N SER A 114 19.12 -5.65 -3.16
CA SER A 114 18.96 -7.09 -3.12
C SER A 114 17.89 -7.61 -4.10
N VAL A 115 17.51 -6.90 -5.18
CA VAL A 115 16.59 -7.21 -6.34
C VAL A 115 17.23 -6.74 -7.67
N PRO A 116 17.33 -7.52 -8.77
CA PRO A 116 18.14 -7.10 -9.90
C PRO A 116 17.34 -6.04 -10.66
N GLU A 117 18.02 -4.96 -11.04
CA GLU A 117 17.47 -3.97 -11.94
C GLU A 117 17.19 -4.63 -13.30
N SER A 118 15.92 -4.87 -13.60
CA SER A 118 15.45 -4.84 -14.97
C SER A 118 13.99 -4.37 -14.95
N TYR A 119 13.75 -3.23 -15.59
CA TYR A 119 12.40 -2.83 -15.95
C TYR A 119 11.69 -3.99 -16.65
N THR A 120 10.39 -4.15 -16.36
CA THR A 120 9.43 -5.08 -16.99
C THR A 120 9.17 -6.40 -16.22
N TYR A 121 8.06 -6.40 -15.48
CA TYR A 121 7.19 -7.53 -15.10
C TYR A 121 7.84 -8.89 -14.80
N HIS A 122 8.74 -8.97 -13.81
CA HIS A 122 9.04 -10.26 -13.19
C HIS A 122 9.05 -10.13 -11.67
N ILE A 123 7.91 -10.48 -11.08
CA ILE A 123 7.77 -10.79 -9.67
C ILE A 123 8.68 -12.02 -9.40
N TYR A 124 9.37 -12.05 -8.25
CA TYR A 124 10.16 -13.17 -7.68
C TYR A 124 11.66 -13.33 -7.98
N LYS A 125 12.44 -12.29 -8.30
CA LYS A 125 13.90 -12.41 -8.17
C LYS A 125 14.49 -11.30 -7.34
N SER A 126 15.07 -11.67 -6.20
CA SER A 126 15.99 -10.82 -5.46
C SER A 126 17.35 -10.81 -6.19
N GLY A 127 18.05 -9.69 -6.20
CA GLY A 127 19.24 -9.29 -6.93
C GLY A 127 20.25 -8.62 -6.06
N ALA A 128 20.49 -9.29 -4.93
CA ALA A 128 21.85 -9.54 -4.51
C ALA A 128 22.49 -10.61 -5.42
N GLY A 129 22.30 -10.51 -6.74
CA GLY A 129 22.64 -11.55 -7.72
C GLY A 129 21.63 -12.71 -7.82
N ALA A 130 21.92 -13.64 -8.73
CA ALA A 130 21.12 -14.85 -8.92
C ALA A 130 21.02 -15.67 -7.62
N THR A 131 19.98 -16.51 -7.50
CA THR A 131 19.80 -17.37 -6.30
C THR A 131 21.05 -18.17 -5.97
N LYS A 132 21.74 -18.74 -6.97
CA LYS A 132 23.01 -19.45 -6.78
C LYS A 132 24.08 -18.57 -6.13
N THR A 133 24.22 -17.33 -6.58
CA THR A 133 25.17 -16.37 -5.99
C THR A 133 24.82 -16.06 -4.54
N ARG A 134 23.54 -15.86 -4.23
CA ARG A 134 23.09 -15.58 -2.86
C ARG A 134 23.33 -16.76 -1.91
N VAL A 135 23.07 -17.99 -2.38
CA VAL A 135 23.38 -19.21 -1.63
C VAL A 135 24.88 -19.31 -1.38
N GLN A 136 25.72 -19.08 -2.40
CA GLN A 136 27.17 -19.10 -2.23
C GLN A 136 27.68 -18.04 -1.25
N VAL A 137 27.13 -16.83 -1.27
CA VAL A 137 27.47 -15.78 -0.29
C VAL A 137 27.08 -16.22 1.11
N PHE A 138 25.88 -16.78 1.28
CA PHE A 138 25.38 -17.25 2.57
C PHE A 138 26.22 -18.41 3.13
N ASP A 139 26.56 -19.39 2.30
CA ASP A 139 27.39 -20.54 2.69
C ASP A 139 28.83 -20.14 3.07
N GLY A 140 29.27 -18.94 2.68
CA GLY A 140 30.60 -18.40 2.97
C GLY A 140 30.65 -17.42 4.15
N LEU A 141 29.54 -17.15 4.83
CA LEU A 141 29.48 -16.35 6.07
C LEU A 141 29.81 -17.22 7.30
#